data_AF-A0A2E0W6R9-F1
#
_entry.id   AF-A0A2E0W6R9-F1
#
_cell.length_a   1.000
_cell.length_b   1.000
_cell.length_c   1.000
_cell.angle_alpha   90.00
_cell.angle_beta   90.00
_cell.angle_gamma   90.00
#
_symmetry.space_group_name_H-M   'P 1'
#
loop_
_entity.id
_entity.type
_entity.pdbx_description
1 polymer ?
#
loop_
_entity_poly.entity_id
_entity_poly.type
_entity_poly.pdbx_seq_one_letter_code
_entity_poly.pdbx_strand_id
1 'polypeptide(L)' 'MMGFGGIFWIVLIIAAVLWFFNMNKGKGINNILNQGNEDSLDILKKRYANGEISKEEYHKIKNDLVNT' A
#
# COMPACT_ATOMS: atom_id res chain seq x y z
N MET A 1 11.05 25.20 35.13
CA MET A 1 11.35 24.01 34.32
C MET A 1 10.09 23.61 33.56
N MET A 2 9.81 24.24 32.42
CA MET A 2 8.63 23.98 31.60
C MET A 2 9.09 23.94 30.15
N GLY A 3 9.21 22.74 29.59
CA GLY A 3 9.73 22.54 28.23
C GLY A 3 9.68 21.10 27.77
N PHE A 4 9.61 20.14 28.70
CA PHE A 4 9.60 18.71 28.36
C PHE A 4 8.23 18.17 27.91
N GLY A 5 7.11 18.84 28.25
CA GLY A 5 5.78 18.37 27.87
C GLY A 5 5.47 18.51 26.38
N GLY A 6 5.84 19.63 25.74
CA GLY A 6 5.54 19.88 24.32
C GLY A 6 6.36 19.00 23.36
N ILE A 7 7.61 18.71 23.74
CA ILE A 7 8.51 17.86 22.95
C ILE A 7 7.99 16.42 22.89
N PHE A 8 7.42 15.92 23.99
CA PHE A 8 6.81 14.59 24.04
C PHE A 8 5.68 14.42 23.02
N TRP A 9 4.79 15.42 22.89
CA TRP A 9 3.70 15.40 21.91
C TRP A 9 4.22 15.48 20.47
N ILE A 10 5.27 16.26 20.22
CA ILE A 10 5.91 16.34 18.90
C ILE A 10 6.46 14.97 18.46
N VAL A 11 7.17 14.27 19.36
CA VAL A 11 7.75 12.96 19.07
C VAL A 11 6.68 11.91 18.81
N LEU A 12 5.58 11.95 19.58
CA LEU A 12 4.46 11.02 19.45
C LEU A 12 3.74 11.19 18.10
N ILE A 13 3.54 12.44 17.64
CA ILE A 13 2.95 12.72 16.33
C ILE A 13 3.86 12.22 15.20
N ILE A 14 5.17 12.49 15.28
CA ILE A 14 6.15 12.02 14.28
C ILE A 14 6.17 10.49 14.21
N ALA A 15 6.16 9.81 15.36
CA ALA A 15 6.11 8.36 15.42
C ALA A 15 4.82 7.78 14.79
N ALA A 16 3.67 8.40 15.04
CA ALA A 16 2.40 7.98 14.43
C ALA A 16 2.39 8.15 12.90
N VAL A 17 2.98 9.25 12.40
CA VAL A 17 3.13 9.50 10.97
C VAL A 17 4.06 8.46 10.34
N LEU A 18 5.23 8.22 10.93
CA LEU A 18 6.17 7.20 10.45
C LEU A 18 5.57 5.79 10.49
N TRP A 19 4.79 5.46 11.52
CA TRP A 19 4.07 4.19 11.61
C TRP A 19 3.06 4.04 10.48
N PHE A 20 2.26 5.07 10.22
CA PHE A 20 1.27 5.07 9.14
C PHE A 20 1.93 4.93 7.75
N PHE A 21 3.06 5.61 7.53
CA PHE A 21 3.80 5.48 6.27
C PHE A 21 4.55 4.15 6.13
N ASN A 22 5.06 3.55 7.22
CA ASN A 22 5.69 2.23 7.16
C ASN A 22 4.68 1.10 6.98
N MET A 23 3.43 1.25 7.42
CA MET A 23 2.37 0.27 7.16
C MET A 23 2.01 0.18 5.67
N ASN A 24 2.19 1.27 4.92
CA ASN A 24 2.01 1.29 3.46
C ASN A 24 3.26 0.91 2.65
N LYS A 25 4.40 0.70 3.32
CA LYS A 25 5.68 0.28 2.72
C LYS A 25 6.07 -1.16 3.09
N GLY A 26 5.11 -1.99 3.50
CA GLY A 26 5.28 -3.44 3.67
C GLY A 26 5.38 -4.20 2.34
N LYS A 27 6.14 -3.65 1.38
CA LYS A 27 6.42 -4.29 0.11
C LYS A 27 7.93 -4.44 -0.01
N GLY A 28 8.41 -5.56 0.52
CA GLY A 28 9.79 -5.96 0.40
C GLY A 28 10.11 -7.07 1.37
N ILE A 29 10.35 -8.26 0.80
CA ILE A 29 10.95 -9.43 1.44
C ILE A 29 9.95 -10.27 2.25
N ASN A 30 9.10 -11.02 1.56
CA ASN A 30 8.80 -12.43 1.90
C ASN A 30 7.98 -13.07 0.77
N ASN A 31 8.51 -14.19 0.26
CA ASN A 31 7.79 -15.24 -0.49
C ASN A 31 7.56 -15.06 -2.00
N ILE A 32 8.67 -15.29 -2.70
CA ILE A 32 8.89 -15.69 -4.10
C ILE A 32 7.99 -16.85 -4.61
N LEU A 33 7.07 -17.39 -3.80
CA LEU A 33 6.19 -18.51 -4.14
C LEU A 33 4.75 -18.10 -4.50
N ASN A 34 4.34 -16.84 -4.26
CA ASN A 34 3.01 -16.28 -4.62
C ASN A 34 3.08 -15.17 -5.69
N GLN A 35 4.25 -15.00 -6.32
CA GLN A 35 4.61 -13.79 -7.07
C GLN A 35 3.81 -13.59 -8.37
N GLY A 36 3.34 -14.66 -9.03
CA GLY A 36 2.63 -14.51 -10.32
C GLY A 36 1.26 -13.82 -10.24
N ASN A 37 0.49 -14.09 -9.19
CA ASN A 37 -0.84 -13.50 -9.00
C ASN A 37 -0.80 -12.11 -8.36
N GLU A 38 0.12 -11.90 -7.42
CA GLU A 38 0.30 -10.58 -6.80
C GLU A 38 0.87 -9.56 -7.80
N ASP A 39 1.82 -9.95 -8.67
CA ASP A 39 2.33 -9.07 -9.71
C ASP A 39 1.23 -8.67 -10.71
N SER A 40 0.39 -9.62 -11.11
CA SER A 40 -0.70 -9.38 -12.07
C SER A 40 -1.75 -8.40 -11.51
N LEU A 41 -2.14 -8.57 -10.25
CA LEU A 41 -3.08 -7.66 -9.57
C LEU A 41 -2.47 -6.28 -9.31
N ASP A 42 -1.17 -6.21 -9.04
CA ASP A 42 -0.47 -4.97 -8.77
C ASP A 42 -0.24 -4.14 -10.04
N ILE A 43 0.10 -4.79 -11.16
CA ILE A 43 0.11 -4.17 -12.49
C ILE A 43 -1.28 -3.64 -12.83
N LEU A 44 -2.34 -4.44 -12.61
CA LEU A 44 -3.71 -4.03 -12.87
C LEU A 44 -4.10 -2.77 -12.06
N LYS A 45 -3.77 -2.72 -10.76
CA LYS A 45 -4.00 -1.54 -9.91
C LYS A 45 -3.23 -0.32 -10.40
N LYS A 46 -1.97 -0.50 -10.83
CA LYS A 46 -1.14 0.59 -11.35
C LYS A 46 -1.74 1.23 -12.60
N ARG A 47 -2.25 0.43 -13.54
CA ARG A 47 -2.89 0.92 -14.78
C ARG A 47 -4.21 1.65 -14.51
N TYR A 48 -5.00 1.17 -13.55
CA TYR A 48 -6.19 1.87 -13.10
C TYR A 48 -5.86 3.22 -12.45
N ALA A 49 -4.83 3.27 -11.60
CA ALA A 49 -4.37 4.52 -10.99
C ALA A 49 -3.80 5.52 -12.01
N ASN A 50 -3.19 5.02 -13.09
CA ASN A 50 -2.75 5.84 -14.22
C ASN A 50 -3.91 6.32 -15.11
N GLY A 51 -5.13 5.80 -14.94
CA GLY A 51 -6.28 6.10 -15.80
C GLY A 51 -6.22 5.43 -17.17
N GLU A 52 -5.37 4.42 -17.35
CA GLU A 52 -5.20 3.70 -18.62
C GLU A 52 -6.34 2.70 -18.90
N ILE A 53 -7.10 2.34 -17.87
CA ILE A 53 -8.23 1.42 -17.94
C ILE A 53 -9.42 1.98 -17.17
N SER A 54 -10.63 1.70 -17.66
CA SER A 54 -11.87 2.05 -16.98
C SER A 54 -12.11 1.21 -15.73
N LYS A 55 -13.04 1.64 -14.88
CA LYS A 55 -13.42 0.90 -13.67
C LYS A 55 -14.03 -0.46 -14.04
N GLU A 56 -14.81 -0.51 -15.11
CA GLU A 56 -15.44 -1.71 -15.64
C GLU A 56 -14.39 -2.74 -16.07
N GLU A 57 -13.36 -2.31 -16.80
CA GLU A 57 -12.24 -3.17 -17.21
C GLU A 57 -11.42 -3.67 -16.02
N TYR A 58 -11.13 -2.79 -15.06
CA TYR A 58 -10.43 -3.17 -13.82
C TYR A 58 -11.16 -4.31 -13.09
N HIS A 59 -12.49 -4.18 -12.93
CA HIS A 59 -13.29 -5.18 -12.24
C HIS A 59 -13.33 -6.52 -12.97
N LYS A 60 -13.45 -6.50 -14.30
CA LYS A 60 -13.46 -7.72 -15.12
C LYS A 60 -12.15 -8.50 -14.99
N ILE A 61 -11.02 -7.83 -15.23
CA ILE A 61 -9.70 -8.46 -15.17
C ILE A 61 -9.36 -8.91 -13.74
N LYS A 62 -9.73 -8.13 -12.72
CA LYS A 62 -9.55 -8.53 -11.32
C LYS A 62 -10.30 -9.83 -11.02
N ASN A 63 -11.53 -9.98 -11.51
CA ASN A 63 -12.32 -11.18 -11.27
C ASN A 63 -11.75 -12.40 -11.99
N ASP A 64 -11.21 -12.22 -13.20
CA ASP A 64 -10.56 -13.29 -13.96
C ASP A 64 -9.26 -13.76 -13.25
N LEU A 65 -8.46 -12.83 -12.75
CA LEU A 65 -7.22 -13.11 -12.00
C LEU A 65 -7.46 -13.78 -10.64
N VAL A 66 -8.62 -13.59 -10.03
CA VAL A 66 -8.97 -14.19 -8.73
C VAL A 66 -9.57 -15.60 -8.89
N ASN A 67 -10.17 -15.90 -10.05
CA ASN A 67 -10.80 -17.19 -10.33
C ASN A 67 -9.89 -18.18 -11.09
N THR A 68 -8.59 -17.91 -11.18
CA THR A 68 -7.58 -18.80 -11.76
C THR A 68 -6.79 -19.51 -10.65
#